data_AF-A0A154VE99-F1
#
_entry.id   AF-A0A154VE99-F1
#
_cell.length_a   1.000
_cell.length_b   1.000
_cell.length_c   1.000
_cell.angle_alpha   90.00
_cell.angle_beta   90.00
_cell.angle_gamma   90.00
#
_symmetry.space_group_name_H-M   'P 1'
#
loop_
_entity.id
_entity.type
_entity.pdbx_description
1 polymer ?
#
loop_
_entity_poly.entity_id
_entity_poly.type
_entity_poly.pdbx_seq_one_letter_code
_entity_poly.pdbx_strand_id
1 'polypeptide(L)'
;MNDDDLLNRQFWTKDPLKLDGLIDHLPTSSEIPIIEYQYDLRQSDPEKSTFVKCVHCKVSQPNHSKGFVLKLPSTGERFLIGHHCGKKHYSANFEQVSRDFTEQMKRSLQLGRLKRVQAGFAEFLEYLDTLVESELFTIYDDLHIGLIDKFPDLQRYLAQSSGELTIPKQIRDIAREEREASNYEDEKEEWDNLTTTEQKRRRREGIRPPKPKKYYVTQNLVVGRFSGQEFVVRQQPIKDELALISDHLKSAYVELDEVQTHSLTTQQLRSKLNGIEALTNNIRGLINKTNAMNAFFQPANLKAIANWANQYPEFKESYSASGKSLVCEDNRYGGQKYVIAFSSQTIEPLDLAGLDEFIEISRLGTD
;
A
#
# COMPACT_ATOMS: atom_id res chain seq x y z
N MET A 1 -24.94 -19.74 -22.03
CA MET A 1 -24.90 -19.94 -20.56
C MET A 1 -25.18 -18.58 -19.94
N ASN A 2 -26.21 -18.47 -19.12
CA ASN A 2 -26.57 -17.20 -18.48
C ASN A 2 -25.74 -16.97 -17.20
N ASP A 3 -25.91 -15.82 -16.55
CA ASP A 3 -25.14 -15.46 -15.35
C ASP A 3 -25.51 -16.33 -14.11
N ASP A 4 -26.76 -16.81 -14.00
CA ASP A 4 -27.18 -17.71 -12.92
C ASP A 4 -26.57 -19.11 -13.06
N ASP A 5 -26.49 -19.63 -14.29
CA ASP A 5 -25.80 -20.88 -14.62
C ASP A 5 -24.32 -20.76 -14.26
N LEU A 6 -23.69 -19.61 -14.57
CA LEU A 6 -22.29 -19.32 -14.28
C LEU A 6 -22.00 -19.33 -12.78
N LEU A 7 -22.90 -18.76 -11.97
CA LEU A 7 -22.75 -18.72 -10.52
C LEU A 7 -22.87 -20.09 -9.87
N ASN A 8 -23.74 -20.94 -10.40
CA ASN A 8 -23.94 -22.30 -9.91
C ASN A 8 -22.94 -23.31 -10.50
N ARG A 9 -22.15 -22.92 -11.51
CA ARG A 9 -21.18 -23.80 -12.16
C ARG A 9 -19.96 -24.06 -11.28
N GLN A 10 -19.63 -25.32 -11.10
CA GLN A 10 -18.36 -25.74 -10.51
C GLN A 10 -17.25 -25.73 -11.57
N PHE A 11 -16.22 -24.89 -11.37
CA PHE A 11 -15.06 -24.81 -12.27
C PHE A 11 -13.87 -25.67 -11.85
N TRP A 12 -13.86 -26.14 -10.60
CA TRP A 12 -12.71 -26.83 -10.00
C TRP A 12 -13.10 -28.18 -9.43
N THR A 13 -12.21 -29.16 -9.58
CA THR A 13 -12.30 -30.45 -8.87
C THR A 13 -10.99 -30.76 -8.15
N LYS A 14 -11.11 -31.24 -6.90
CA LYS A 14 -9.97 -31.73 -6.11
C LYS A 14 -9.73 -33.23 -6.30
N ASP A 15 -10.69 -33.94 -6.88
CA ASP A 15 -10.62 -35.38 -7.11
C ASP A 15 -11.13 -35.74 -8.51
N PRO A 16 -10.35 -35.40 -9.55
CA PRO A 16 -10.77 -35.64 -10.93
C PRO A 16 -10.91 -37.13 -11.28
N LEU A 17 -10.32 -38.04 -10.49
CA LEU A 17 -10.35 -39.49 -10.75
C LEU A 17 -11.67 -40.15 -10.32
N LYS A 18 -12.45 -39.51 -9.45
CA LYS A 18 -13.76 -40.00 -8.99
C LYS A 18 -14.94 -39.51 -9.82
N LEU A 19 -14.70 -38.80 -10.92
CA LEU A 19 -15.76 -38.31 -11.78
C LEU A 19 -16.37 -39.46 -12.59
N ASP A 20 -17.71 -39.57 -12.57
CA ASP A 20 -18.42 -40.58 -13.35
C ASP A 20 -18.15 -40.44 -14.86
N GLY A 21 -18.09 -41.56 -15.58
CA GLY A 21 -17.85 -41.55 -17.04
C GLY A 21 -16.43 -41.15 -17.45
N LEU A 22 -15.46 -41.21 -16.52
CA LEU A 22 -14.04 -40.99 -16.82
C LEU A 22 -13.46 -42.18 -17.59
N ILE A 23 -12.95 -41.92 -18.79
CA ILE A 23 -12.21 -42.86 -19.62
C ILE A 23 -10.69 -42.62 -19.50
N ASP A 24 -9.91 -43.69 -19.62
CA ASP A 24 -8.46 -43.71 -19.44
C ASP A 24 -7.67 -43.85 -20.76
N HIS A 25 -8.39 -43.80 -21.88
CA HIS A 25 -7.90 -43.92 -23.25
C HIS A 25 -8.33 -42.71 -24.09
N LEU A 26 -7.74 -42.59 -25.29
CA LEU A 26 -8.11 -41.53 -26.22
C LEU A 26 -9.55 -41.76 -26.72
N PRO A 27 -10.41 -40.73 -26.70
CA PRO A 27 -11.75 -40.86 -27.24
C PRO A 27 -11.71 -41.18 -28.73
N THR A 28 -12.64 -42.02 -29.20
CA THR A 28 -12.77 -42.38 -30.62
C THR A 28 -13.45 -41.28 -31.44
N SER A 29 -14.15 -40.36 -30.77
CA SER A 29 -14.83 -39.22 -31.40
C SER A 29 -13.83 -38.16 -31.88
N SER A 30 -14.12 -37.56 -33.04
CA SER A 30 -13.41 -36.39 -33.56
C SER A 30 -14.01 -35.06 -33.09
N GLU A 31 -15.01 -35.09 -32.21
CA GLU A 31 -15.64 -33.91 -31.64
C GLU A 31 -14.64 -33.07 -30.82
N ILE A 32 -14.82 -31.74 -30.84
CA ILE A 32 -14.02 -30.84 -30.01
C ILE A 32 -14.53 -30.94 -28.57
N PRO A 33 -13.71 -31.42 -27.62
CA PRO A 33 -14.13 -31.52 -26.24
C PRO A 33 -14.30 -30.14 -25.60
N ILE A 34 -15.19 -30.03 -24.62
CA ILE A 34 -15.31 -28.86 -23.75
C ILE A 34 -14.54 -29.08 -22.45
N ILE A 35 -14.04 -28.00 -21.85
CA ILE A 35 -13.47 -28.05 -20.49
C ILE A 35 -14.63 -28.02 -19.49
N GLU A 36 -14.77 -29.08 -18.71
CA GLU A 36 -15.77 -29.16 -17.64
C GLU A 36 -15.19 -28.61 -16.33
N TYR A 37 -14.01 -29.09 -15.95
CA TYR A 37 -13.30 -28.69 -14.72
C TYR A 37 -11.82 -28.42 -14.97
N GLN A 38 -11.24 -27.59 -14.12
CA GLN A 38 -9.81 -27.49 -13.89
C GLN A 38 -9.44 -28.24 -12.60
N TYR A 39 -8.27 -28.88 -12.57
CA TYR A 39 -7.71 -29.46 -11.37
C TYR A 39 -6.30 -28.93 -11.10
N ASP A 40 -5.98 -28.73 -9.82
CA ASP A 40 -4.65 -28.42 -9.33
C ASP A 40 -4.41 -29.22 -8.05
N LEU A 41 -3.58 -30.24 -8.17
CA LEU A 41 -3.28 -31.26 -7.16
C LEU A 41 -1.91 -31.07 -6.53
N ARG A 42 -1.26 -29.93 -6.81
CA ARG A 42 0.02 -29.55 -6.22
C ARG A 42 -0.19 -29.23 -4.74
N GLN A 43 0.69 -29.74 -3.89
CA GLN A 43 0.78 -29.36 -2.48
C GLN A 43 2.03 -28.52 -2.22
N SER A 44 2.07 -27.81 -1.09
CA SER A 44 3.25 -27.07 -0.65
C SER A 44 4.49 -27.96 -0.53
N ASP A 45 4.27 -29.22 -0.16
CA ASP A 45 5.26 -30.28 -0.16
C ASP A 45 5.16 -31.06 -1.49
N PRO A 46 6.17 -30.98 -2.39
CA PRO A 46 6.13 -31.65 -3.68
C PRO A 46 5.94 -33.17 -3.58
N GLU A 47 6.47 -33.82 -2.54
CA GLU A 47 6.36 -35.27 -2.35
C GLU A 47 4.93 -35.72 -2.04
N LYS A 48 4.09 -34.81 -1.54
CA LYS A 48 2.67 -35.04 -1.25
C LYS A 48 1.74 -34.65 -2.40
N SER A 49 2.28 -34.12 -3.50
CA SER A 49 1.48 -33.79 -4.67
C SER A 49 0.96 -35.06 -5.32
N THR A 50 -0.33 -35.09 -5.64
CA THR A 50 -0.92 -36.22 -6.36
C THR A 50 -0.88 -35.97 -7.87
N PHE A 51 -0.72 -37.04 -8.64
CA PHE A 51 -0.64 -36.99 -10.10
C PHE A 51 -1.78 -37.79 -10.72
N VAL A 52 -2.23 -37.32 -11.88
CA VAL A 52 -3.20 -38.03 -12.72
C VAL A 52 -2.58 -38.39 -14.06
N LYS A 53 -3.11 -39.46 -14.67
CA LYS A 53 -2.70 -39.92 -15.99
C LYS A 53 -3.37 -39.07 -17.06
N CYS A 54 -2.58 -38.47 -17.94
CA CYS A 54 -3.10 -37.81 -19.14
C CYS A 54 -3.28 -38.81 -20.28
N VAL A 55 -4.45 -38.83 -20.91
CA VAL A 55 -4.76 -39.77 -22.01
C VAL A 55 -3.90 -39.58 -23.25
N HIS A 56 -3.30 -38.39 -23.41
CA HIS A 56 -2.43 -38.04 -24.55
C HIS A 56 -0.95 -38.29 -24.28
N CYS A 57 -0.56 -38.40 -23.02
CA CYS A 57 0.83 -38.67 -22.68
C CYS A 57 1.12 -40.16 -22.88
N LYS A 58 2.18 -40.48 -23.63
CA LYS A 58 2.59 -41.87 -23.92
C LYS A 58 3.23 -42.58 -22.71
N VAL A 59 2.90 -42.17 -21.50
CA VAL A 59 3.39 -42.78 -20.24
C VAL A 59 2.25 -43.51 -19.56
N SER A 60 2.54 -44.71 -19.06
CA SER A 60 1.56 -45.54 -18.35
C SER A 60 1.26 -45.03 -16.94
N GLN A 61 2.19 -44.29 -16.35
CA GLN A 61 2.10 -43.77 -14.97
C GLN A 61 1.47 -42.36 -14.92
N PRO A 62 0.78 -42.00 -13.82
CA PRO A 62 0.29 -40.65 -13.58
C PRO A 62 1.42 -39.62 -13.66
N ASN A 63 1.18 -38.51 -14.37
CA ASN A 63 2.26 -37.63 -14.80
C ASN A 63 1.92 -36.12 -14.76
N HIS A 64 0.69 -35.74 -14.41
CA HIS A 64 0.31 -34.35 -14.24
C HIS A 64 -0.31 -34.09 -12.88
N SER A 65 0.17 -33.06 -12.19
CA SER A 65 -0.45 -32.52 -10.97
C SER A 65 -1.39 -31.35 -11.26
N LYS A 66 -1.48 -30.87 -12.51
CA LYS A 66 -2.36 -29.77 -12.91
C LYS A 66 -2.85 -29.95 -14.35
N GLY A 67 -4.12 -29.65 -14.60
CA GLY A 67 -4.69 -29.73 -15.93
C GLY A 67 -6.20 -29.57 -15.95
N PHE A 68 -6.83 -30.25 -16.91
CA PHE A 68 -8.25 -30.11 -17.20
C PHE A 68 -8.94 -31.47 -17.28
N VAL A 69 -10.20 -31.49 -16.86
CA VAL A 69 -11.16 -32.52 -17.18
C VAL A 69 -11.91 -32.07 -18.42
N LEU A 70 -11.76 -32.83 -19.49
CA LEU A 70 -12.45 -32.61 -20.74
C LEU A 70 -13.67 -33.52 -20.82
N LYS A 71 -14.74 -33.02 -21.44
CA LYS A 71 -15.98 -33.76 -21.67
C LYS A 71 -16.36 -33.69 -23.15
N LEU A 72 -16.77 -34.81 -23.72
CA LEU A 72 -17.38 -34.84 -25.05
C LEU A 72 -18.87 -34.50 -24.93
N PRO A 73 -19.35 -33.43 -25.58
CA PRO A 73 -20.76 -33.04 -25.51
C PRO A 73 -21.74 -34.14 -25.96
N SER A 74 -21.38 -34.93 -26.99
CA SER A 74 -22.26 -35.96 -27.54
C SER A 74 -22.37 -37.22 -26.66
N THR A 75 -21.24 -37.76 -26.18
CA THR A 75 -21.21 -39.03 -25.43
C THR A 75 -21.27 -38.82 -23.92
N GLY A 76 -20.90 -37.63 -23.44
CA GLY A 76 -20.74 -37.34 -22.02
C GLY A 76 -19.47 -37.94 -21.40
N GLU A 77 -18.63 -38.64 -22.18
CA GLU A 77 -17.37 -39.21 -21.72
C GLU A 77 -16.41 -38.12 -21.24
N ARG A 78 -15.71 -38.41 -20.14
CA ARG A 78 -14.74 -37.50 -19.53
C ARG A 78 -13.33 -38.05 -19.65
N PHE A 79 -12.34 -37.19 -19.81
CA PHE A 79 -10.95 -37.61 -19.81
C PHE A 79 -10.03 -36.52 -19.28
N LEU A 80 -8.88 -36.94 -18.73
CA LEU A 80 -7.92 -36.04 -18.11
C LEU A 80 -6.79 -35.69 -19.07
N ILE A 81 -6.43 -34.42 -19.09
CA ILE A 81 -5.25 -33.93 -19.79
C ILE A 81 -4.42 -33.03 -18.88
N GLY A 82 -3.10 -33.03 -19.10
CA GLY A 82 -2.21 -32.07 -18.46
C GLY A 82 -2.44 -30.65 -18.97
N HIS A 83 -2.08 -29.64 -18.17
CA HIS A 83 -2.25 -28.22 -18.49
C HIS A 83 -1.67 -27.82 -19.86
N HIS A 84 -0.53 -28.39 -20.26
CA HIS A 84 0.12 -28.12 -21.55
C HIS A 84 -0.28 -29.10 -22.67
N CYS A 85 -0.92 -30.22 -22.33
CA CYS A 85 -1.26 -31.26 -23.30
C CYS A 85 -2.38 -30.81 -24.23
N GLY A 86 -3.39 -30.09 -23.74
CA GLY A 86 -4.53 -29.66 -24.55
C GLY A 86 -4.10 -28.87 -25.79
N LYS A 87 -3.27 -27.83 -25.60
CA LYS A 87 -2.74 -27.02 -26.71
C LYS A 87 -1.93 -27.85 -27.72
N LYS A 88 -1.14 -28.81 -27.25
CA LYS A 88 -0.31 -29.66 -28.11
C LYS A 88 -1.14 -30.59 -29.00
N HIS A 89 -2.25 -31.10 -28.49
CA HIS A 89 -3.03 -32.15 -29.17
C HIS A 89 -4.25 -31.63 -29.93
N TYR A 90 -4.80 -30.48 -29.53
CA TYR A 90 -6.01 -29.90 -30.12
C TYR A 90 -5.80 -28.50 -30.72
N SER A 91 -4.57 -27.97 -30.66
CA SER A 91 -4.15 -26.74 -31.33
C SER A 91 -5.10 -25.55 -31.05
N ALA A 92 -5.45 -24.77 -32.08
CA ALA A 92 -6.27 -23.55 -31.97
C ALA A 92 -7.67 -23.81 -31.37
N ASN A 93 -8.27 -24.97 -31.60
CA ASN A 93 -9.59 -25.31 -31.05
C ASN A 93 -9.57 -25.35 -29.52
N PHE A 94 -8.51 -25.90 -28.94
CA PHE A 94 -8.35 -25.92 -27.48
C PHE A 94 -8.01 -24.56 -26.90
N GLU A 95 -7.26 -23.72 -27.61
CA GLU A 95 -7.05 -22.34 -27.17
C GLU A 95 -8.36 -21.57 -27.07
N GLN A 96 -9.27 -21.75 -28.04
CA GLN A 96 -10.60 -21.14 -27.97
C GLN A 96 -11.39 -21.64 -26.75
N VAL A 97 -11.53 -22.96 -26.58
CA VAL A 97 -12.28 -23.55 -25.46
C VAL A 97 -11.66 -23.17 -24.10
N SER A 98 -10.33 -23.13 -24.01
CA SER A 98 -9.62 -22.71 -22.79
C SER A 98 -9.83 -21.24 -22.48
N ARG A 99 -9.87 -20.36 -23.48
CA ARG A 99 -10.20 -18.94 -23.30
C ARG A 99 -11.63 -18.78 -22.82
N ASP A 100 -12.59 -19.43 -23.47
CA ASP A 100 -14.00 -19.33 -23.11
C ASP A 100 -14.25 -19.86 -21.69
N PHE A 101 -13.64 -20.99 -21.32
CA PHE A 101 -13.69 -21.52 -19.95
C PHE A 101 -13.11 -20.53 -18.92
N THR A 102 -11.96 -19.94 -19.23
CA THR A 102 -11.29 -18.97 -18.33
C THR A 102 -12.13 -17.71 -18.18
N GLU A 103 -12.71 -17.19 -19.25
CA GLU A 103 -13.57 -16.01 -19.21
C GLU A 103 -14.87 -16.28 -18.45
N GLN A 104 -15.48 -17.46 -18.62
CA GLN A 104 -16.61 -17.90 -17.82
C GLN A 104 -16.26 -18.01 -16.32
N MET A 105 -15.10 -18.58 -15.99
CA MET A 105 -14.62 -18.66 -14.61
C MET A 105 -14.43 -17.27 -14.00
N LYS A 106 -13.72 -16.38 -14.70
CA LYS A 106 -13.55 -14.99 -14.26
C LYS A 106 -14.90 -14.29 -14.08
N ARG A 107 -15.83 -14.49 -15.01
CA ARG A 107 -17.18 -13.92 -14.95
C ARG A 107 -17.93 -14.40 -13.72
N SER A 108 -17.95 -15.71 -13.46
CA SER A 108 -18.56 -16.31 -12.27
C SER A 108 -17.97 -15.74 -10.98
N LEU A 109 -16.65 -15.58 -10.91
CA LEU A 109 -15.98 -14.95 -9.75
C LEU A 109 -16.45 -13.51 -9.52
N GLN A 110 -16.53 -12.69 -10.57
CA GLN A 110 -16.98 -11.31 -10.44
C GLN A 110 -18.47 -11.21 -10.09
N LEU A 111 -19.32 -12.09 -10.63
CA LEU A 111 -20.74 -12.18 -10.25
C LEU A 111 -20.90 -12.57 -8.78
N GLY A 112 -20.09 -13.52 -8.30
CA GLY A 112 -20.08 -13.92 -6.90
C GLY A 112 -19.63 -12.78 -5.99
N ARG A 113 -18.62 -12.01 -6.41
CA ARG A 113 -18.18 -10.79 -5.71
C ARG A 113 -19.28 -9.73 -5.68
N LEU A 114 -19.97 -9.49 -6.79
CA LEU A 114 -21.12 -8.58 -6.84
C LEU A 114 -22.20 -8.97 -5.84
N LYS A 115 -22.62 -10.25 -5.81
CA LYS A 115 -23.64 -10.72 -4.86
C LYS A 115 -23.25 -10.48 -3.41
N ARG A 116 -21.98 -10.68 -3.05
CA ARG A 116 -21.49 -10.42 -1.68
C ARG A 116 -21.44 -8.92 -1.36
N VAL A 117 -20.99 -8.10 -2.31
CA VAL A 117 -21.00 -6.64 -2.17
C VAL A 117 -22.42 -6.12 -1.96
N GLN A 118 -23.38 -6.57 -2.77
CA GLN A 118 -24.80 -6.21 -2.64
C GLN A 118 -25.36 -6.64 -1.27
N ALA A 119 -25.03 -7.85 -0.81
CA ALA A 119 -25.52 -8.36 0.47
C ALA A 119 -25.01 -7.56 1.69
N GLY A 120 -23.77 -7.05 1.64
CA GLY A 120 -23.19 -6.27 2.75
C GLY A 120 -23.43 -4.75 2.66
N PHE A 121 -23.99 -4.25 1.55
CA PHE A 121 -24.00 -2.82 1.29
C PHE A 121 -24.93 -2.03 2.21
N ALA A 122 -26.10 -2.56 2.53
CA ALA A 122 -27.09 -1.87 3.36
C ALA A 122 -26.53 -1.53 4.75
N GLU A 123 -25.97 -2.53 5.44
CA GLU A 123 -25.33 -2.37 6.75
C GLU A 123 -24.10 -1.44 6.66
N PHE A 124 -23.31 -1.56 5.59
CA PHE A 124 -22.17 -0.68 5.37
C PHE A 124 -22.59 0.80 5.17
N LEU A 125 -23.72 1.07 4.52
CA LEU A 125 -24.22 2.44 4.36
C LEU A 125 -24.71 3.04 5.69
N GLU A 126 -25.35 2.25 6.55
CA GLU A 126 -25.74 2.69 7.89
C GLU A 126 -24.51 3.03 8.76
N TYR A 127 -23.47 2.20 8.68
CA TYR A 127 -22.17 2.50 9.29
C TYR A 127 -21.57 3.80 8.71
N LEU A 128 -21.61 3.97 7.39
CA LEU A 128 -21.05 5.14 6.72
C LEU A 128 -21.78 6.44 7.09
N ASP A 129 -23.11 6.40 7.24
CA ASP A 129 -23.89 7.55 7.69
C ASP A 129 -23.50 7.96 9.12
N THR A 130 -23.37 6.97 10.02
CA THR A 130 -22.87 7.21 11.38
C THR A 130 -21.46 7.79 11.38
N LEU A 131 -20.60 7.29 10.48
CA LEU A 131 -19.22 7.77 10.34
C LEU A 131 -19.17 9.23 9.86
N VAL A 132 -19.95 9.59 8.84
CA VAL A 132 -20.00 10.96 8.28
C VAL A 132 -20.46 11.99 9.31
N GLU A 133 -21.33 11.59 10.25
CA GLU A 133 -21.82 12.45 11.33
C GLU A 133 -20.81 12.65 12.48
N SER A 134 -19.68 11.94 12.46
CA SER A 134 -18.70 12.02 13.53
C SER A 134 -18.05 13.41 13.66
N GLU A 135 -18.15 14.00 14.86
CA GLU A 135 -17.49 15.28 15.21
C GLU A 135 -15.96 15.20 15.13
N LEU A 136 -15.38 13.98 15.17
CA LEU A 136 -13.93 13.79 15.10
C LEU A 136 -13.31 14.34 13.83
N PHE A 137 -14.01 14.25 12.69
CA PHE A 137 -13.51 14.79 11.43
C PHE A 137 -13.45 16.32 11.46
N THR A 138 -14.45 16.97 12.06
CA THR A 138 -14.43 18.43 12.25
C THR A 138 -13.31 18.85 13.19
N ILE A 139 -13.13 18.14 14.31
CA ILE A 139 -12.04 18.41 15.26
C ILE A 139 -10.67 18.21 14.58
N TYR A 140 -10.53 17.16 13.78
CA TYR A 140 -9.33 16.93 12.98
C TYR A 140 -9.03 18.11 12.06
N ASP A 141 -10.01 18.53 11.26
CA ASP A 141 -9.84 19.60 10.27
C ASP A 141 -9.50 20.93 10.96
N ASP A 142 -10.18 21.28 12.05
CA ASP A 142 -9.89 22.50 12.83
C ASP A 142 -8.47 22.52 13.40
N LEU A 143 -8.01 21.39 13.93
CA LEU A 143 -6.66 21.27 14.48
C LEU A 143 -5.60 21.27 13.38
N HIS A 144 -5.88 20.65 12.24
CA HIS A 144 -4.98 20.60 11.09
C HIS A 144 -4.81 21.97 10.45
N ILE A 145 -5.92 22.67 10.18
CA ILE A 145 -5.93 24.07 9.71
C ILE A 145 -5.22 24.95 10.73
N GLY A 146 -5.52 24.78 12.01
CA GLY A 146 -4.83 25.47 13.08
C GLY A 146 -3.32 25.28 13.03
N LEU A 147 -2.84 24.05 12.78
CA LEU A 147 -1.42 23.72 12.69
C LEU A 147 -0.77 24.39 11.48
N ILE A 148 -1.42 24.36 10.32
CA ILE A 148 -0.94 25.03 9.10
C ILE A 148 -0.86 26.54 9.30
N ASP A 149 -1.91 27.15 9.85
CA ASP A 149 -2.03 28.60 9.92
C ASP A 149 -1.12 29.20 11.01
N LYS A 150 -1.07 28.55 12.17
CA LYS A 150 -0.33 29.06 13.34
C LYS A 150 1.12 28.56 13.38
N PHE A 151 1.44 27.45 12.71
CA PHE A 151 2.76 26.82 12.75
C PHE A 151 3.23 26.33 11.36
N PRO A 152 3.21 27.18 10.31
CA PRO A 152 3.45 26.74 8.93
C PRO A 152 4.84 26.13 8.71
N ASP A 153 5.89 26.73 9.27
CA ASP A 153 7.24 26.20 9.14
C ASP A 153 7.38 24.86 9.89
N LEU A 154 6.90 24.78 11.14
CA LEU A 154 6.91 23.54 11.91
C LEU A 154 6.18 22.41 11.16
N GLN A 155 4.97 22.68 10.67
CA GLN A 155 4.17 21.71 9.90
C GLN A 155 4.96 21.20 8.69
N ARG A 156 5.60 22.09 7.93
CA ARG A 156 6.40 21.73 6.75
C ARG A 156 7.53 20.77 7.11
N TYR A 157 8.32 21.06 8.14
CA TYR A 157 9.45 20.19 8.52
C TYR A 157 8.96 18.86 9.10
N LEU A 158 7.90 18.86 9.92
CA LEU A 158 7.31 17.62 10.43
C LEU A 158 6.78 16.74 9.29
N ALA A 159 6.14 17.31 8.28
CA ALA A 159 5.65 16.57 7.11
C ALA A 159 6.76 15.87 6.32
N GLN A 160 7.97 16.44 6.28
CA GLN A 160 9.13 15.90 5.57
C GLN A 160 9.92 14.86 6.39
N SER A 161 9.68 14.81 7.71
CA SER A 161 10.54 14.11 8.67
C SER A 161 10.42 12.59 8.69
N SER A 162 9.43 11.99 8.01
CA SER A 162 9.15 10.54 8.14
C SER A 162 8.97 10.07 9.59
N GLY A 163 8.53 10.96 10.48
CA GLY A 163 8.40 10.70 11.92
C GLY A 163 9.70 10.85 12.72
N GLU A 164 10.82 11.16 12.07
CA GLU A 164 12.14 11.32 12.68
C GLU A 164 12.53 12.79 12.85
N LEU A 165 12.71 13.23 14.09
CA LEU A 165 13.14 14.58 14.40
C LEU A 165 14.66 14.67 14.26
N THR A 166 15.13 15.36 13.22
CA THR A 166 16.57 15.45 12.89
C THR A 166 17.10 16.87 13.01
N ILE A 167 18.36 17.02 13.44
CA ILE A 167 19.03 18.32 13.53
C ILE A 167 20.29 18.31 12.65
N PRO A 168 20.49 19.32 11.79
CA PRO A 168 21.73 19.44 11.03
C PRO A 168 22.89 19.75 11.97
N LYS A 169 23.88 18.86 12.02
CA LYS A 169 25.11 19.03 12.79
C LYS A 169 26.31 19.00 11.87
N GLN A 170 27.20 19.98 12.01
CA GLN A 170 28.50 19.93 11.36
C GLN A 170 29.39 18.90 12.08
N ILE A 171 29.70 17.82 11.37
CA ILE A 171 30.58 16.76 11.84
C ILE A 171 31.86 16.80 11.01
N ARG A 172 32.99 16.61 11.67
CA ARG A 172 34.31 16.59 11.02
C ARG A 172 34.40 15.38 10.09
N ASP A 173 34.74 15.62 8.83
CA ASP A 173 34.85 14.60 7.79
C ASP A 173 36.27 14.01 7.82
N ILE A 174 36.48 13.07 8.74
CA ILE A 174 37.78 12.40 8.93
C ILE A 174 38.20 11.66 7.67
N ALA A 175 37.26 11.01 6.98
CA ALA A 175 37.56 10.25 5.76
C ALA A 175 38.07 11.16 4.62
N ARG A 176 37.54 12.38 4.49
CA ARG A 176 38.08 13.36 3.56
C ARG A 176 39.43 13.91 4.00
N GLU A 177 39.62 14.15 5.29
CA GLU A 177 40.92 14.58 5.84
C GLU A 177 42.01 13.54 5.59
N GLU A 178 41.72 12.25 5.72
CA GLU A 178 42.65 11.15 5.42
C GLU A 178 43.01 11.09 3.93
N ARG A 179 42.05 11.28 3.02
CA ARG A 179 42.32 11.31 1.57
C ARG A 179 43.21 12.49 1.16
N GLU A 180 43.06 13.63 1.83
CA GLU A 180 43.84 14.84 1.58
C GLU A 180 45.15 14.88 2.40
N ALA A 181 45.40 13.88 3.25
CA ALA A 181 46.58 13.83 4.10
C ALA A 181 47.87 13.75 3.27
N SER A 182 47.87 12.95 2.19
CA SER A 182 49.02 12.87 1.26
C SER A 182 49.36 14.23 0.66
N ASN A 183 48.35 14.96 0.15
CA ASN A 183 48.55 16.29 -0.41
C ASN A 183 49.15 17.26 0.62
N TYR A 184 48.69 17.18 1.88
CA TYR A 184 49.25 17.98 2.97
C TYR A 184 50.70 17.58 3.30
N GLU A 185 51.01 16.28 3.32
CA GLU A 185 52.37 15.78 3.57
C GLU A 185 53.33 16.24 2.47
N ASP A 186 52.92 16.17 1.21
CA ASP A 186 53.68 16.65 0.05
C ASP A 186 53.93 18.17 0.14
N GLU A 187 52.87 18.97 0.37
CA GLU A 187 52.99 20.43 0.53
C GLU A 187 53.91 20.81 1.70
N LYS A 188 53.85 20.03 2.79
CA LYS A 188 54.66 20.26 3.99
C LYS A 188 56.12 19.88 3.75
N GLU A 189 56.38 18.75 3.11
CA GLU A 189 57.73 18.33 2.73
C GLU A 189 58.38 19.36 1.80
N GLU A 190 57.65 19.86 0.80
CA GLU A 190 58.12 20.95 -0.06
C GLU A 190 58.49 22.20 0.74
N TRP A 191 57.65 22.59 1.72
CA TRP A 191 57.92 23.74 2.57
C TRP A 191 59.13 23.55 3.48
N ASP A 192 59.26 22.37 4.09
CA ASP A 192 60.32 22.03 5.04
C ASP A 192 61.69 21.90 4.34
N ASN A 193 61.71 21.52 3.06
CA ASN A 193 62.90 21.49 2.21
C ASN A 193 63.40 22.88 1.76
N LEU A 194 62.63 23.95 1.98
CA LEU A 194 63.08 25.31 1.66
C LEU A 194 64.14 25.80 2.66
N THR A 195 65.14 26.52 2.14
CA THR A 195 66.14 27.17 3.00
C THR A 195 65.48 28.20 3.93
N THR A 196 66.11 28.46 5.08
CA THR A 196 65.58 29.44 6.05
C THR A 196 65.43 30.86 5.47
N THR A 197 66.29 31.24 4.52
CA THR A 197 66.18 32.51 3.79
C THR A 197 64.94 32.54 2.92
N GLU A 198 64.65 31.45 2.21
CA GLU A 198 63.49 31.33 1.32
C GLU A 198 62.19 31.24 2.12
N GLN A 199 62.16 30.49 3.23
CA GLN A 199 61.02 30.49 4.15
C GLN A 199 60.75 31.89 4.73
N LYS A 200 61.80 32.64 5.10
CA LYS A 200 61.66 34.04 5.55
C LYS A 200 61.14 34.94 4.44
N ARG A 201 61.59 34.75 3.18
CA ARG A 201 61.10 35.49 2.01
C ARG A 201 59.60 35.23 1.79
N ARG A 202 59.18 33.96 1.71
CA ARG A 202 57.78 33.57 1.54
C ARG A 202 56.87 34.08 2.66
N ARG A 203 57.35 34.10 3.91
CA ARG A 203 56.61 34.71 5.03
C ARG A 203 56.45 36.22 4.90
N ARG A 204 57.45 36.94 4.36
CA ARG A 204 57.33 38.39 4.04
C ARG A 204 56.33 38.64 2.92
N GLU A 205 56.18 37.70 2.01
CA GLU A 205 55.15 37.69 0.95
C GLU A 205 53.77 37.23 1.45
N GLY A 206 53.64 36.92 2.75
CA GLY A 206 52.38 36.51 3.37
C GLY A 206 52.05 35.02 3.24
N ILE A 207 52.90 34.23 2.58
CA ILE A 207 52.72 32.78 2.46
C ILE A 207 53.09 32.12 3.79
N ARG A 208 52.15 31.38 4.37
CA ARG A 208 52.30 30.68 5.65
C ARG A 208 52.61 29.20 5.41
N PRO A 209 53.26 28.51 6.37
CA PRO A 209 53.42 27.07 6.30
C PRO A 209 52.06 26.37 6.11
N PRO A 210 51.99 25.32 5.28
CA PRO A 210 50.77 24.57 5.09
C PRO A 210 50.28 24.03 6.43
N LYS A 211 48.96 24.07 6.63
CA LYS A 211 48.29 23.53 7.81
C LYS A 211 47.27 22.48 7.34
N PRO A 212 47.06 21.40 8.12
CA PRO A 212 46.06 20.41 7.77
C PRO A 212 44.70 21.08 7.68
N LYS A 213 44.06 20.97 6.51
CA LYS A 213 42.72 21.50 6.27
C LYS A 213 41.72 20.63 7.05
N LYS A 214 40.85 21.26 7.83
CA LYS A 214 39.75 20.56 8.48
C LYS A 214 38.52 20.61 7.59
N TYR A 215 37.93 19.46 7.33
CA TYR A 215 36.71 19.37 6.53
C TYR A 215 35.53 19.06 7.45
N TYR A 216 34.40 19.69 7.17
CA TYR A 216 33.15 19.44 7.87
C TYR A 216 32.07 19.10 6.86
N VAL A 217 31.23 18.14 7.22
CA VAL A 217 30.03 17.76 6.49
C VAL A 217 28.83 17.97 7.41
N THR A 218 27.75 18.50 6.86
CA THR A 218 26.48 18.57 7.58
C THR A 218 25.83 17.20 7.53
N GLN A 219 25.60 16.60 8.69
CA GLN A 219 24.82 15.36 8.83
C GLN A 219 23.58 15.64 9.67
N ASN A 220 22.45 15.05 9.28
CA ASN A 220 21.22 15.14 10.04
C ASN A 220 21.23 14.07 11.14
N LEU A 221 21.38 14.49 12.40
CA LEU A 221 21.35 13.61 13.55
C LEU A 221 19.91 13.45 14.05
N VAL A 222 19.42 12.21 14.13
CA VAL A 222 18.11 11.91 14.76
C VAL A 222 18.20 12.18 16.27
N VAL A 223 17.44 13.16 16.75
CA VAL A 223 17.35 13.54 18.18
C VAL A 223 16.08 13.03 18.85
N GLY A 224 15.11 12.57 18.07
CA GLY A 224 13.86 12.03 18.57
C GLY A 224 12.99 11.44 17.46
N ARG A 225 11.86 10.88 17.87
CA ARG A 225 10.80 10.39 16.98
C ARG A 225 9.46 10.82 17.53
N PHE A 226 8.46 10.97 16.66
CA PHE A 226 7.07 11.18 17.04
C PHE A 226 6.15 10.26 16.24
N SER A 227 4.96 10.02 16.77
CA SER A 227 3.91 9.23 16.10
C SER A 227 2.79 10.14 15.61
N GLY A 228 1.97 9.63 14.68
CA GLY A 228 0.90 10.40 14.07
C GLY A 228 1.39 11.33 12.97
N GLN A 229 2.35 10.87 12.15
CA GLN A 229 2.89 11.65 11.04
C GLN A 229 1.81 11.96 9.99
N GLU A 230 0.82 11.09 9.86
CA GLU A 230 -0.30 11.25 8.95
C GLU A 230 -1.08 12.54 9.23
N PHE A 231 -1.12 12.99 10.49
CA PHE A 231 -1.74 14.26 10.89
C PHE A 231 -0.99 15.47 10.34
N VAL A 232 0.33 15.42 10.16
CA VAL A 232 1.10 16.59 9.70
C VAL A 232 1.19 16.69 8.19
N VAL A 233 0.74 15.69 7.43
CA VAL A 233 0.75 15.75 5.96
C VAL A 233 -0.32 16.73 5.48
N ARG A 234 0.06 17.65 4.58
CA ARG A 234 -0.89 18.62 4.01
C ARG A 234 -1.90 17.89 3.13
N GLN A 235 -3.18 18.15 3.35
CA GLN A 235 -4.29 17.52 2.64
C GLN A 235 -5.52 18.42 2.63
N GLN A 236 -6.56 17.99 1.90
CA GLN A 236 -7.87 18.61 1.95
C GLN A 236 -8.58 18.29 3.28
N PRO A 237 -9.59 19.09 3.67
CA PRO A 237 -10.44 18.77 4.82
C PRO A 237 -11.02 17.36 4.68
N ILE A 238 -10.80 16.53 5.69
CA ILE A 238 -11.23 15.12 5.68
C ILE A 238 -12.74 15.04 5.60
N LYS A 239 -13.47 15.95 6.25
CA LYS A 239 -14.93 15.91 6.27
C LYS A 239 -15.53 16.04 4.87
N ASP A 240 -15.00 16.97 4.07
CA ASP A 240 -15.46 17.19 2.69
C ASP A 240 -15.09 16.00 1.80
N GLU A 241 -13.89 15.44 1.97
CA GLU A 241 -13.43 14.27 1.22
C GLU A 241 -14.29 13.02 1.56
N LEU A 242 -14.61 12.81 2.83
CA LEU A 242 -15.45 11.71 3.28
C LEU A 242 -16.89 11.83 2.75
N ALA A 243 -17.46 13.04 2.78
CA ALA A 243 -18.79 13.30 2.23
C ALA A 243 -18.84 12.96 0.72
N LEU A 244 -17.84 13.41 -0.05
CA LEU A 244 -17.72 13.08 -1.47
C LEU A 244 -17.58 11.58 -1.72
N ILE A 245 -16.76 10.89 -0.94
CA ILE A 245 -16.59 9.43 -1.06
C ILE A 245 -17.90 8.71 -0.70
N SER A 246 -18.61 9.17 0.33
CA SER A 246 -19.92 8.64 0.72
C SER A 246 -20.95 8.79 -0.39
N ASP A 247 -21.05 9.96 -1.02
CA ASP A 247 -21.98 10.18 -2.14
C ASP A 247 -21.66 9.29 -3.34
N HIS A 248 -20.37 9.09 -3.64
CA HIS A 248 -19.93 8.16 -4.68
C HIS A 248 -20.28 6.71 -4.36
N LEU A 249 -20.12 6.28 -3.10
CA LEU A 249 -20.49 4.92 -2.68
C LEU A 249 -22.00 4.70 -2.73
N LYS A 250 -22.80 5.66 -2.25
CA LYS A 250 -24.27 5.63 -2.36
C LYS A 250 -24.72 5.57 -3.81
N SER A 251 -24.10 6.35 -4.69
CA SER A 251 -24.38 6.31 -6.12
C SER A 251 -24.00 4.97 -6.76
N ALA A 252 -22.82 4.43 -6.40
CA ALA A 252 -22.36 3.12 -6.86
C ALA A 252 -23.27 1.99 -6.38
N TYR A 253 -23.84 2.10 -5.18
CA TYR A 253 -24.83 1.15 -4.67
C TYR A 253 -26.07 1.08 -5.55
N VAL A 254 -26.71 2.23 -5.79
CA VAL A 254 -27.91 2.31 -6.63
C VAL A 254 -27.61 1.74 -8.02
N GLU A 255 -26.48 2.10 -8.60
CA GLU A 255 -26.08 1.58 -9.91
C GLU A 255 -25.89 0.05 -9.91
N LEU A 256 -25.28 -0.51 -8.86
CA LEU A 256 -25.03 -1.95 -8.77
C LEU A 256 -26.24 -2.76 -8.35
N ASP A 257 -27.16 -2.20 -7.57
CA ASP A 257 -28.40 -2.89 -7.20
C ASP A 257 -29.32 -3.06 -8.41
N GLU A 258 -29.38 -2.04 -9.27
CA GLU A 258 -30.19 -2.04 -10.50
C GLU A 258 -29.48 -2.68 -11.71
N VAL A 259 -28.24 -3.16 -11.52
CA VAL A 259 -27.40 -3.56 -12.66
C VAL A 259 -27.94 -4.81 -13.35
N GLN A 260 -28.25 -4.66 -14.64
CA GLN A 260 -28.49 -5.80 -15.50
C GLN A 260 -27.15 -6.44 -15.86
N THR A 261 -26.70 -7.43 -15.08
CA THR A 261 -25.35 -8.01 -15.20
C THR A 261 -25.03 -8.45 -16.63
N HIS A 262 -25.99 -9.04 -17.35
CA HIS A 262 -25.84 -9.50 -18.74
C HIS A 262 -25.52 -8.39 -19.76
N SER A 263 -25.77 -7.12 -19.42
CA SER A 263 -25.41 -5.95 -20.24
C SER A 263 -23.95 -5.52 -20.08
N LEU A 264 -23.26 -6.01 -19.04
CA LEU A 264 -21.89 -5.66 -18.71
C LEU A 264 -20.91 -6.78 -19.05
N THR A 265 -19.82 -6.42 -19.69
CA THR A 265 -18.65 -7.31 -19.83
C THR A 265 -18.03 -7.64 -18.47
N THR A 266 -17.27 -8.74 -18.38
CA THR A 266 -16.51 -9.11 -17.18
C THR A 266 -15.57 -7.99 -16.72
N GLN A 267 -14.93 -7.30 -17.67
CA GLN A 267 -14.01 -6.20 -17.37
C GLN A 267 -14.74 -4.98 -16.79
N GLN A 268 -15.89 -4.61 -17.34
CA GLN A 268 -16.71 -3.51 -16.81
C GLN A 268 -17.21 -3.83 -15.39
N LEU A 269 -17.69 -5.04 -15.15
CA LEU A 269 -18.10 -5.46 -13.81
C LEU A 269 -16.93 -5.41 -12.81
N ARG A 270 -15.76 -5.95 -13.19
CA ARG A 270 -14.55 -5.86 -12.36
C ARG A 270 -14.17 -4.41 -12.08
N SER A 271 -14.21 -3.54 -13.09
CA SER A 271 -13.88 -2.12 -12.93
C SER A 271 -14.80 -1.43 -11.92
N LYS A 272 -16.10 -1.71 -11.95
CA LYS A 272 -17.06 -1.16 -10.98
C LYS A 272 -16.77 -1.63 -9.56
N LEU A 273 -16.56 -2.95 -9.38
CA LEU A 273 -16.26 -3.53 -8.07
C LEU A 273 -14.91 -3.03 -7.50
N ASN A 274 -13.90 -2.85 -8.35
CA ASN A 274 -12.63 -2.26 -7.96
C ASN A 274 -12.77 -0.76 -7.60
N GLY A 275 -13.74 -0.06 -8.18
CA GLY A 275 -14.07 1.31 -7.78
C GLY A 275 -14.53 1.38 -6.32
N ILE A 276 -15.40 0.45 -5.90
CA ILE A 276 -15.85 0.35 -4.50
C ILE A 276 -14.69 0.01 -3.56
N GLU A 277 -13.82 -0.91 -3.98
CA GLU A 277 -12.60 -1.23 -3.24
C GLU A 277 -11.69 -0.02 -3.03
N ALA A 278 -11.51 0.80 -4.06
CA ALA A 278 -10.72 2.01 -3.95
C ALA A 278 -11.37 3.01 -2.98
N LEU A 279 -12.68 3.22 -3.07
CA LEU A 279 -13.42 4.13 -2.19
C LEU A 279 -13.40 3.68 -0.72
N THR A 280 -13.59 2.39 -0.45
CA THR A 280 -13.52 1.82 0.91
C THR A 280 -12.11 1.91 1.51
N ASN A 281 -11.07 1.65 0.71
CA ASN A 281 -9.69 1.86 1.16
C ASN A 281 -9.38 3.34 1.41
N ASN A 282 -9.97 4.27 0.66
CA ASN A 282 -9.84 5.70 0.93
C ASN A 282 -10.48 6.06 2.28
N ILE A 283 -11.69 5.55 2.59
CA ILE A 283 -12.32 5.73 3.91
C ILE A 283 -11.39 5.22 5.02
N ARG A 284 -10.83 4.01 4.87
CA ARG A 284 -9.86 3.47 5.84
C ARG A 284 -8.68 4.42 6.03
N GLY A 285 -8.15 4.98 4.94
CA GLY A 285 -7.09 5.98 4.97
C GLY A 285 -7.48 7.24 5.77
N LEU A 286 -8.69 7.76 5.56
CA LEU A 286 -9.21 8.93 6.29
C LEU A 286 -9.42 8.64 7.79
N ILE A 287 -9.94 7.46 8.13
CA ILE A 287 -10.08 7.01 9.54
C ILE A 287 -8.70 6.91 10.20
N ASN A 288 -7.72 6.29 9.53
CA ASN A 288 -6.37 6.15 10.06
C ASN A 288 -5.69 7.51 10.28
N LYS A 289 -5.83 8.45 9.34
CA LYS A 289 -5.34 9.83 9.50
C LYS A 289 -6.01 10.52 10.69
N THR A 290 -7.32 10.36 10.83
CA THR A 290 -8.09 10.94 11.94
C THR A 290 -7.63 10.37 13.30
N ASN A 291 -7.42 9.06 13.36
CA ASN A 291 -6.91 8.38 14.56
C ASN A 291 -5.44 8.75 14.86
N ALA A 292 -4.62 9.03 13.84
CA ALA A 292 -3.23 9.47 13.97
C ALA A 292 -3.10 10.83 14.70
N MET A 293 -4.12 11.70 14.63
CA MET A 293 -4.19 12.94 15.41
C MET A 293 -4.01 12.68 16.92
N ASN A 294 -4.68 11.66 17.47
CA ASN A 294 -4.57 11.36 18.90
C ASN A 294 -3.15 10.93 19.28
N ALA A 295 -2.45 10.22 18.39
CA ALA A 295 -1.04 9.88 18.58
C ALA A 295 -0.15 11.14 18.51
N PHE A 296 -0.39 12.05 17.56
CA PHE A 296 0.36 13.30 17.43
C PHE A 296 0.27 14.16 18.70
N PHE A 297 -0.93 14.33 19.25
CA PHE A 297 -1.19 15.13 20.46
C PHE A 297 -0.86 14.42 21.78
N GLN A 298 -0.19 13.27 21.77
CA GLN A 298 0.31 12.67 23.01
C GLN A 298 1.33 13.61 23.67
N PRO A 299 1.28 13.82 25.00
CA PRO A 299 2.18 14.75 25.69
C PRO A 299 3.67 14.48 25.43
N ALA A 300 4.05 13.20 25.30
CA ALA A 300 5.42 12.80 24.97
C ALA A 300 5.85 13.28 23.57
N ASN A 301 4.97 13.15 22.57
CA ASN A 301 5.25 13.58 21.19
C ASN A 301 5.33 15.10 21.11
N LEU A 302 4.39 15.83 21.72
CA LEU A 302 4.43 17.29 21.74
C LEU A 302 5.68 17.83 22.43
N LYS A 303 6.12 17.19 23.53
CA LYS A 303 7.37 17.55 24.22
C LYS A 303 8.59 17.28 23.34
N ALA A 304 8.64 16.15 22.64
CA ALA A 304 9.72 15.83 21.72
C ALA A 304 9.79 16.84 20.56
N ILE A 305 8.65 17.17 19.96
CA ILE A 305 8.53 18.17 18.90
C ILE A 305 8.98 19.55 19.39
N ALA A 306 8.49 20.02 20.54
CA ALA A 306 8.87 21.31 21.10
C ALA A 306 10.38 21.39 21.39
N ASN A 307 10.95 20.35 22.00
CA ASN A 307 12.38 20.28 22.29
C ASN A 307 13.24 20.27 21.02
N TRP A 308 12.81 19.55 19.99
CA TRP A 308 13.48 19.51 18.70
C TRP A 308 13.39 20.87 18.00
N ALA A 309 12.21 21.48 17.97
CA ALA A 309 11.99 22.77 17.34
C ALA A 309 12.87 23.86 17.96
N ASN A 310 12.99 23.90 19.29
CA ASN A 310 13.88 24.85 19.99
C ASN A 310 15.38 24.66 19.71
N GLN A 311 15.79 23.49 19.20
CA GLN A 311 17.17 23.22 18.82
C GLN A 311 17.39 23.37 17.30
N TYR A 312 16.32 23.54 16.51
CA TYR A 312 16.40 23.60 15.07
C TYR A 312 16.84 25.02 14.62
N PRO A 313 17.97 25.18 13.90
CA PRO A 313 18.56 26.50 13.65
C PRO A 313 17.69 27.49 12.89
N GLU A 314 16.74 27.00 12.08
CA GLU A 314 15.89 27.84 11.24
C GLU A 314 14.67 28.41 11.98
N PHE A 315 14.27 27.81 13.11
CA PHE A 315 13.16 28.29 13.90
C PHE A 315 13.60 29.44 14.81
N LYS A 316 12.81 30.51 14.79
CA LYS A 316 13.07 31.72 15.60
C LYS A 316 12.10 31.84 16.77
N GLU A 317 11.05 31.04 16.75
CA GLU A 317 10.02 30.98 17.77
C GLU A 317 10.45 30.06 18.92
N SER A 318 9.87 30.28 20.09
CA SER A 318 10.05 29.40 21.26
C SER A 318 8.85 28.48 21.41
N TYR A 319 9.10 27.17 21.40
CA TYR A 319 8.07 26.14 21.47
C TYR A 319 8.01 25.53 22.87
N SER A 320 6.80 25.31 23.39
CA SER A 320 6.59 24.57 24.63
C SER A 320 5.37 23.66 24.52
N ALA A 321 5.35 22.59 25.31
CA ALA A 321 4.24 21.65 25.35
C ALA A 321 3.67 21.58 26.77
N SER A 322 2.35 21.62 26.88
CA SER A 322 1.63 21.47 28.16
C SER A 322 0.39 20.61 27.94
N GLY A 323 0.35 19.43 28.58
CA GLY A 323 -0.72 18.46 28.35
C GLY A 323 -0.81 18.04 26.87
N LYS A 324 -1.98 18.23 26.27
CA LYS A 324 -2.26 18.01 24.83
C LYS A 324 -2.24 19.30 24.02
N SER A 325 -1.45 20.28 24.46
CA SER A 325 -1.34 21.59 23.81
C SER A 325 0.10 21.87 23.40
N LEU A 326 0.26 22.35 22.17
CA LEU A 326 1.49 22.91 21.64
C LEU A 326 1.37 24.43 21.61
N VAL A 327 2.38 25.10 22.15
CA VAL A 327 2.44 26.54 22.32
C VAL A 327 3.68 27.07 21.61
N CYS A 328 3.52 28.14 20.83
CA CYS A 328 4.60 28.86 20.19
C CYS A 328 4.54 30.34 20.59
N GLU A 329 5.69 30.91 20.96
CA GLU A 329 5.85 32.33 21.27
C GLU A 329 6.83 32.95 20.26
N ASP A 330 6.33 33.85 19.42
CA ASP A 330 7.14 34.57 18.42
C ASP A 330 7.63 35.92 18.99
N ASN A 331 8.91 35.94 19.37
CA ASN A 331 9.55 37.12 19.94
C ASN A 331 9.82 38.24 18.92
N ARG A 332 9.67 38.00 17.61
CA ARG A 332 9.95 39.01 16.56
C ARG A 332 8.86 40.08 16.45
N TYR A 333 7.60 39.72 16.77
CA TYR A 333 6.43 40.56 16.57
C TYR A 333 5.71 40.90 17.88
N GLY A 334 6.47 41.26 18.91
CA GLY A 334 5.89 41.66 20.20
C GLY A 334 5.41 40.50 21.08
N GLY A 335 5.91 39.28 20.86
CA GLY A 335 5.63 38.13 21.71
C GLY A 335 4.26 37.50 21.45
N GLN A 336 3.81 37.47 20.19
CA GLN A 336 2.54 36.85 19.85
C GLN A 336 2.57 35.36 20.22
N LYS A 337 1.54 34.91 20.92
CA LYS A 337 1.41 33.55 21.43
C LYS A 337 0.37 32.78 20.64
N TYR A 338 0.78 31.66 20.07
CA TYR A 338 -0.09 30.74 19.33
C TYR A 338 -0.26 29.45 20.12
N VAL A 339 -1.49 28.94 20.15
CA VAL A 339 -1.84 27.70 20.84
C VAL A 339 -2.71 26.84 19.95
N ILE A 340 -2.39 25.54 19.90
CA ILE A 340 -3.28 24.48 19.45
C ILE A 340 -3.39 23.47 20.57
N ALA A 341 -4.63 23.09 20.89
CA ALA A 341 -4.94 22.21 22.00
C ALA A 341 -5.94 21.17 21.56
N PHE A 342 -5.62 19.90 21.78
CA PHE A 342 -6.57 18.80 21.59
C PHE A 342 -7.26 18.48 22.91
N SER A 343 -8.50 18.92 23.06
CA SER A 343 -9.32 18.69 24.26
C SER A 343 -10.13 17.39 24.11
N SER A 344 -9.51 16.25 24.37
CA SER A 344 -10.07 14.93 24.02
C SER A 344 -10.61 14.14 25.21
N GLN A 345 -11.09 14.77 26.28
CA GLN A 345 -11.39 14.03 27.53
C GLN A 345 -12.45 12.90 27.35
N THR A 346 -13.15 12.82 26.22
CA THR A 346 -14.23 11.85 25.99
C THR A 346 -14.31 11.24 24.59
N ILE A 347 -13.36 11.47 23.69
CA ILE A 347 -13.53 11.05 22.28
C ILE A 347 -12.76 9.77 21.98
N GLU A 348 -13.50 8.69 21.80
CA GLU A 348 -12.98 7.37 21.41
C GLU A 348 -12.47 7.40 19.97
N PRO A 349 -11.40 6.66 19.62
CA PRO A 349 -10.97 6.51 18.23
C PRO A 349 -12.11 6.00 17.35
N LEU A 350 -12.09 6.41 16.07
CA LEU A 350 -13.03 5.87 15.09
C LEU A 350 -12.81 4.37 14.92
N ASP A 351 -13.90 3.61 15.06
CA ASP A 351 -13.91 2.17 14.88
C ASP A 351 -13.88 1.80 13.38
N LEU A 352 -13.09 0.78 13.05
CA LEU A 352 -12.95 0.22 11.71
C LEU A 352 -13.80 -1.05 11.52
N ALA A 353 -14.44 -1.59 12.56
CA ALA A 353 -15.09 -2.90 12.52
C ALA A 353 -16.11 -3.03 11.36
N GLY A 354 -17.02 -2.06 11.21
CA GLY A 354 -18.01 -2.09 10.12
C GLY A 354 -17.39 -2.02 8.71
N LEU A 355 -16.28 -1.28 8.57
CA LEU A 355 -15.54 -1.20 7.29
C LEU A 355 -14.77 -2.50 7.01
N ASP A 356 -14.13 -3.07 8.02
CA ASP A 356 -13.37 -4.30 7.91
C ASP A 356 -14.28 -5.50 7.63
N GLU A 357 -15.44 -5.58 8.28
CA GLU A 357 -16.48 -6.56 8.01
C GLU A 357 -16.99 -6.45 6.57
N PHE A 358 -17.29 -5.24 6.09
CA PHE A 358 -17.70 -5.04 4.70
C PHE A 358 -16.62 -5.52 3.71
N ILE A 359 -15.35 -5.17 3.95
CA ILE A 359 -14.21 -5.58 3.11
C ILE A 359 -14.04 -7.11 3.13
N GLU A 360 -14.21 -7.75 4.28
CA GLU A 360 -14.12 -9.21 4.41
C GLU A 360 -15.25 -9.92 3.68
N ILE A 361 -16.51 -9.52 3.90
CA ILE A 361 -17.70 -10.10 3.24
C ILE A 361 -17.57 -9.98 1.72
N SER A 362 -17.19 -8.79 1.26
CA SER A 362 -17.03 -8.50 -0.16
C SER A 362 -15.80 -9.19 -0.78
N ARG A 363 -14.83 -9.62 0.05
CA ARG A 363 -13.49 -10.10 -0.37
C ARG A 363 -12.82 -9.11 -1.31
N LEU A 364 -12.97 -7.82 -1.02
CA LEU A 364 -12.20 -6.77 -1.67
C LEU A 364 -10.73 -6.97 -1.27
N GLY A 365 -9.85 -7.23 -2.25
CA GLY A 365 -8.40 -7.42 -2.01
C GLY A 365 -7.86 -8.86 -2.02
N THR A 366 -8.66 -9.89 -2.31
CA THR A 366 -8.15 -11.25 -2.59
C THR A 366 -8.40 -11.63 -4.05
N ASP A 367 -7.40 -11.41 -4.91
CA ASP A 367 -7.27 -12.01 -6.25
C ASP A 367 -6.67 -13.43 -6.16
#